data_AF-A0A920HJW3-F1
#
_entry.id   AF-A0A920HJW3-F1
#
_cell.length_a   1.000
_cell.length_b   1.000
_cell.length_c   1.000
_cell.angle_alpha   90.00
_cell.angle_beta   90.00
_cell.angle_gamma   90.00
#
_symmetry.space_group_name_H-M   'P 1'
#
loop_
_entity.id
_entity.type
_entity.pdbx_description
1 polymer ?
#
loop_
_entity_poly.entity_id
_entity_poly.type
_entity_poly.pdbx_seq_one_letter_code
_entity_poly.pdbx_strand_id
1 'polypeptide(L)'
;MKYNRILLKLSGEALLGKNSYGIDNDRLVVFAKEIEQIHVQGVEIAIVIGGGNIFRGLTGSKDGIDRVQADYMGMLATVINGLALQNALENINIPTRLQSAIKMESIAEPFIKRKATRHLEKGRVVIFASGTGTLFYNRLSCSSKSN
;
A
#
# COMPACT_ATOMS: atom_id res chain seq x y z
N MET A 1 -6.11 22.80 8.69
CA MET A 1 -6.82 21.60 8.20
C MET A 1 -7.59 20.95 9.35
N LYS A 2 -8.68 20.21 9.06
CA LYS A 2 -9.55 19.57 10.07
C LYS A 2 -9.00 18.23 10.61
N TYR A 3 -8.02 17.63 9.95
CA TYR A 3 -7.46 16.32 10.31
C TYR A 3 -5.94 16.42 10.49
N ASN A 4 -5.43 15.86 11.59
CA ASN A 4 -3.99 15.77 11.88
C ASN A 4 -3.34 14.51 11.29
N ARG A 5 -4.16 13.46 11.07
CA ARG A 5 -3.74 12.16 10.56
C ARG A 5 -4.80 11.60 9.63
N ILE A 6 -4.36 11.02 8.52
CA ILE A 6 -5.25 10.37 7.54
C ILE A 6 -4.76 8.98 7.18
N LEU A 7 -5.71 8.11 6.82
CA LEU A 7 -5.45 6.81 6.20
C LEU A 7 -5.98 6.85 4.76
N LEU A 8 -5.07 6.90 3.79
CA LEU A 8 -5.38 6.90 2.38
C LEU A 8 -5.44 5.46 1.86
N LYS A 9 -6.61 5.02 1.38
CA LYS A 9 -6.75 3.73 0.72
C LYS A 9 -6.66 3.92 -0.80
N LEU A 10 -5.63 3.37 -1.42
CA LEU A 10 -5.43 3.37 -2.87
C LEU A 10 -5.81 2.01 -3.45
N SER A 11 -6.66 2.00 -4.47
CA SER A 11 -6.88 0.80 -5.27
C SER A 11 -5.63 0.54 -6.12
N GLY A 12 -5.20 -0.72 -6.22
CA GLY A 12 -4.12 -1.10 -7.14
C GLY A 12 -4.45 -0.73 -8.59
N GLU A 13 -5.73 -0.81 -8.96
CA GLU A 13 -6.19 -0.44 -10.31
C GLU A 13 -5.97 1.04 -10.64
N ALA A 14 -5.90 1.89 -9.63
CA ALA A 14 -5.64 3.31 -9.84
C ALA A 14 -4.22 3.57 -10.41
N LEU A 15 -3.32 2.59 -10.25
CA LEU A 15 -1.95 2.58 -10.77
C LEU A 15 -1.84 2.02 -12.19
N LEU A 16 -2.91 1.48 -12.78
CA LEU A 16 -2.87 0.97 -14.15
C LEU A 16 -2.70 2.09 -15.17
N GLY A 17 -3.30 3.25 -14.92
CA GLY A 17 -3.26 4.39 -15.85
C GLY A 17 -3.78 4.01 -17.23
N LYS A 18 -2.90 4.05 -18.23
CA LYS A 18 -3.21 3.63 -19.61
C LYS A 18 -2.92 2.15 -19.87
N ASN A 19 -2.24 1.47 -18.94
CA ASN A 19 -1.84 0.07 -19.10
C ASN A 19 -3.00 -0.88 -18.78
N SER A 20 -3.02 -2.03 -19.43
CA SER A 20 -3.97 -3.11 -19.14
C SER A 20 -3.56 -3.95 -17.92
N TYR A 21 -2.28 -3.90 -17.54
CA TYR A 21 -1.67 -4.66 -16.44
C TYR A 21 -0.43 -3.94 -15.90
N GLY A 22 -0.05 -4.20 -14.64
CA GLY A 22 1.19 -3.70 -14.05
C GLY A 22 1.05 -2.31 -13.43
N ILE A 23 2.10 -1.50 -13.51
CA ILE A 23 2.16 -0.18 -12.86
C ILE A 23 2.54 0.87 -13.90
N ASP A 24 1.75 1.93 -13.99
CA ASP A 24 2.01 3.12 -14.80
C ASP A 24 2.79 4.14 -13.96
N ASN A 25 4.00 4.47 -14.42
CA ASN A 25 4.89 5.39 -13.72
C ASN A 25 4.34 6.82 -13.69
N ASP A 26 3.63 7.26 -14.73
CA ASP A 26 3.04 8.60 -14.76
C ASP A 26 1.99 8.75 -13.65
N ARG A 27 1.21 7.68 -13.41
CA ARG A 27 0.24 7.64 -12.32
C ARG A 27 0.91 7.68 -10.95
N LEU A 28 2.01 6.94 -10.76
CA LEU A 28 2.79 7.00 -9.51
C LEU A 28 3.29 8.42 -9.22
N VAL A 29 3.82 9.11 -10.23
CA VAL A 29 4.31 10.49 -10.09
C VAL A 29 3.17 11.44 -9.73
N VAL A 30 1.99 11.28 -10.36
CA VAL A 30 0.80 12.07 -10.01
C VAL A 30 0.40 11.84 -8.56
N PHE A 31 0.31 10.58 -8.11
CA PHE A 31 -0.02 10.27 -6.71
C PHE A 31 1.01 10.80 -5.73
N ALA A 32 2.31 10.69 -6.05
CA ALA A 32 3.37 11.20 -5.20
C ALA A 32 3.24 12.72 -4.99
N LYS A 33 2.93 13.47 -6.06
CA LYS A 33 2.68 14.92 -5.98
C LYS A 33 1.41 15.28 -5.20
N GLU A 34 0.34 14.50 -5.34
CA GLU A 34 -0.88 14.70 -4.53
C GLU A 34 -0.60 14.46 -3.04
N ILE A 35 0.18 13.42 -2.72
CA ILE A 35 0.61 13.12 -1.34
C ILE A 35 1.54 14.22 -0.81
N GLU A 36 2.45 14.75 -1.63
CA GLU A 36 3.33 15.86 -1.30
C GLU A 36 2.54 17.10 -0.84
N GLN A 37 1.50 17.47 -1.59
CA GLN A 37 0.65 18.62 -1.26
C GLN A 37 0.01 18.48 0.13
N ILE A 38 -0.33 17.26 0.55
CA ILE A 38 -0.89 16.98 1.89
C ILE A 38 0.24 16.93 2.93
N HIS A 39 1.37 16.34 2.58
CA HIS A 39 2.52 16.15 3.46
C HIS A 39 3.13 17.48 3.91
N VAL A 40 3.30 18.44 2.99
CA VAL A 40 3.83 19.78 3.27
C VAL A 40 2.97 20.57 4.26
N GLN A 41 1.70 20.20 4.42
CA GLN A 41 0.79 20.80 5.40
C GLN A 41 0.96 20.23 6.81
N GLY A 42 1.90 19.30 7.02
CA GLY A 42 2.18 18.69 8.31
C GLY A 42 1.20 17.59 8.72
N VAL A 43 0.39 17.08 7.78
CA VAL A 43 -0.54 15.98 8.03
C VAL A 43 0.23 14.66 8.06
N GLU A 44 -0.07 13.80 9.04
CA GLU A 44 0.48 12.45 9.12
C GLU A 44 -0.27 11.51 8.15
N ILE A 45 0.46 10.91 7.21
CA ILE A 45 -0.14 10.13 6.11
C ILE A 45 0.23 8.66 6.25
N ALA A 46 -0.81 7.84 6.43
CA ALA A 46 -0.72 6.39 6.26
C ALA A 46 -1.40 5.97 4.95
N ILE A 47 -0.86 4.99 4.24
CA ILE A 47 -1.36 4.54 2.95
C ILE A 47 -1.59 3.03 3.00
N VAL A 48 -2.73 2.56 2.51
CA VAL A 48 -3.00 1.13 2.24
C VAL A 48 -3.20 0.98 0.75
N ILE A 49 -2.42 0.11 0.11
CA ILE A 49 -2.45 -0.08 -1.34
C ILE A 49 -2.98 -1.47 -1.70
N GLY A 50 -3.93 -1.52 -2.64
CA GLY A 50 -4.41 -2.77 -3.23
C GLY A 50 -3.45 -3.32 -4.28
N GLY A 51 -3.52 -4.62 -4.56
CA GLY A 51 -2.68 -5.32 -5.56
C GLY A 51 -3.40 -5.68 -6.86
N GLY A 52 -4.60 -5.13 -7.09
CA GLY A 52 -5.51 -5.56 -8.16
C GLY A 52 -5.00 -5.34 -9.58
N ASN A 53 -4.00 -4.49 -9.78
CA ASN A 53 -3.32 -4.25 -11.06
C ASN A 53 -2.28 -5.32 -11.43
N ILE A 54 -1.77 -6.07 -10.44
CA ILE A 54 -0.78 -7.14 -10.63
C ILE A 54 -1.44 -8.52 -10.43
N PHE A 55 -2.38 -8.62 -9.49
CA PHE A 55 -3.12 -9.84 -9.26
C PHE A 55 -4.61 -9.50 -9.09
N ARG A 56 -5.36 -9.65 -10.19
CA ARG A 56 -6.83 -9.69 -10.15
C ARG A 56 -7.21 -11.06 -9.67
N GLY A 57 -7.59 -11.16 -8.39
CA GLY A 57 -7.99 -12.40 -7.74
C GLY A 57 -8.79 -13.26 -8.70
N LEU A 58 -8.29 -14.47 -8.92
CA LEU A 58 -8.76 -15.43 -9.91
C LEU A 58 -10.26 -15.29 -10.20
N THR A 59 -10.60 -14.77 -11.38
CA THR A 59 -11.77 -15.20 -12.16
C THR A 59 -11.61 -16.66 -12.66
N GLY A 60 -10.82 -17.45 -11.94
CA GLY A 60 -10.09 -18.60 -12.44
C GLY A 60 -9.97 -19.69 -11.38
N SER A 61 -11.10 -20.18 -10.88
CA SER A 61 -11.22 -21.60 -10.55
C SER A 61 -10.90 -22.51 -11.76
N LYS A 62 -10.62 -21.92 -12.93
CA LYS A 62 -10.26 -22.57 -14.19
C LYS A 62 -8.81 -23.05 -14.26
N ASP A 63 -7.87 -22.50 -13.48
CA ASP A 63 -6.42 -22.76 -13.67
C ASP A 63 -5.78 -23.65 -12.58
N GLY A 64 -6.57 -24.24 -11.68
CA GLY A 64 -6.07 -25.22 -10.69
C GLY A 64 -5.22 -24.63 -9.55
N ILE A 65 -5.15 -23.31 -9.41
CA ILE A 65 -4.44 -22.65 -8.30
C ILE A 65 -5.30 -22.67 -7.03
N ASP A 66 -4.72 -23.17 -5.93
CA ASP A 66 -5.37 -23.15 -4.63
C ASP A 66 -5.65 -21.72 -4.15
N ARG A 67 -6.80 -21.53 -3.50
CA ARG A 67 -7.27 -20.21 -3.07
C ARG A 67 -6.33 -19.54 -2.08
N VAL A 68 -5.64 -20.32 -1.22
CA VAL A 68 -4.66 -19.79 -0.27
C VAL A 68 -3.46 -19.19 -1.01
N GLN A 69 -2.97 -19.87 -2.04
CA GLN A 69 -1.86 -19.37 -2.86
C GLN A 69 -2.26 -18.09 -3.61
N ALA A 70 -3.48 -18.04 -4.14
CA ALA A 70 -4.00 -16.84 -4.79
C ALA A 70 -4.06 -15.63 -3.84
N ASP A 71 -4.48 -15.83 -2.58
CA ASP A 71 -4.47 -14.77 -1.58
C ASP A 71 -3.05 -14.29 -1.26
N TYR A 72 -2.07 -15.21 -1.16
CA TYR A 72 -0.66 -14.83 -1.00
C TYR A 72 -0.14 -14.02 -2.19
N MET A 73 -0.45 -14.42 -3.42
CA MET A 73 -0.09 -13.66 -4.62
C MET A 73 -0.71 -12.25 -4.60
N GLY A 74 -1.97 -12.14 -4.18
CA GLY A 74 -2.63 -10.85 -3.98
C GLY A 74 -1.96 -10.00 -2.89
N MET A 75 -1.55 -10.60 -1.77
CA MET A 75 -0.81 -9.91 -0.71
C MET A 75 0.59 -9.47 -1.17
N LEU A 76 1.30 -10.27 -1.97
CA LEU A 76 2.60 -9.90 -2.54
C LEU A 76 2.45 -8.79 -3.59
N ALA A 77 1.39 -8.80 -4.39
CA ALA A 77 1.08 -7.72 -5.33
C ALA A 77 0.97 -6.35 -4.63
N THR A 78 0.40 -6.30 -3.43
CA THR A 78 0.37 -5.04 -2.66
C THR A 78 1.75 -4.58 -2.20
N VAL A 79 2.68 -5.51 -1.94
CA VAL A 79 4.07 -5.19 -1.58
C VAL A 79 4.80 -4.58 -2.78
N ILE A 80 4.62 -5.16 -3.97
CA ILE A 80 5.21 -4.64 -5.21
C ILE A 80 4.74 -3.20 -5.46
N ASN A 81 3.43 -2.94 -5.33
CA ASN A 81 2.90 -1.59 -5.45
C ASN A 81 3.43 -0.64 -4.36
N GLY A 82 3.56 -1.16 -3.13
CA GLY A 82 4.10 -0.40 -2.00
C GLY A 82 5.55 0.03 -2.23
N LEU A 83 6.39 -0.86 -2.79
CA LEU A 83 7.77 -0.53 -3.19
C LEU A 83 7.81 0.53 -4.29
N ALA A 84 6.94 0.41 -5.29
CA ALA A 84 6.88 1.37 -6.38
C ALA A 84 6.46 2.77 -5.90
N LEU A 85 5.44 2.84 -5.03
CA LEU A 85 5.01 4.10 -4.42
C LEU A 85 6.05 4.66 -3.46
N GLN A 86 6.73 3.81 -2.69
CA GLN A 86 7.84 4.23 -1.83
C GLN A 86 8.93 4.91 -2.66
N ASN A 87 9.35 4.29 -3.76
CA ASN A 87 10.36 4.90 -4.63
C ASN A 87 9.90 6.24 -5.22
N ALA A 88 8.65 6.34 -5.68
CA ALA A 88 8.10 7.58 -6.21
C ALA A 88 8.09 8.72 -5.18
N LEU A 89 7.74 8.42 -3.92
CA LEU A 89 7.76 9.39 -2.82
C LEU A 89 9.20 9.77 -2.41
N GLU A 90 10.10 8.80 -2.34
CA GLU A 90 11.51 9.05 -1.99
C GLU A 90 12.24 9.88 -3.06
N ASN A 91 11.89 9.70 -4.35
CA ASN A 91 12.42 10.51 -5.45
C ASN A 91 12.04 12.00 -5.35
N ILE A 92 10.94 12.33 -4.67
CA ILE A 92 10.54 13.71 -4.36
C ILE A 92 10.88 14.11 -2.92
N ASN A 93 11.84 13.41 -2.30
CA ASN A 93 12.37 13.68 -0.96
C ASN A 93 11.36 13.53 0.19
N ILE A 94 10.27 12.76 -0.01
CA ILE A 94 9.33 12.44 1.06
C ILE A 94 9.81 11.18 1.79
N PRO A 95 10.20 11.28 3.08
CA PRO A 95 10.69 10.14 3.81
C PRO A 95 9.57 9.12 4.02
N THR A 96 9.75 7.93 3.47
CA THR A 96 8.69 6.91 3.40
C THR A 96 9.15 5.60 4.02
N ARG A 97 8.22 4.83 4.60
CA ARG A 97 8.49 3.49 5.13
C ARG A 97 7.41 2.51 4.72
N LEU A 98 7.82 1.43 4.07
CA LEU A 98 6.97 0.29 3.77
C LEU A 98 6.95 -0.68 4.96
N GLN A 99 5.75 -0.99 5.43
CA GLN A 99 5.50 -2.00 6.44
C GLN A 99 4.59 -3.09 5.88
N SER A 100 4.95 -4.36 6.10
CA SER A 100 4.14 -5.49 5.67
C SER A 100 3.61 -6.29 6.85
N ALA A 101 2.36 -6.77 6.71
CA ALA A 101 1.79 -7.74 7.63
C ALA A 101 2.48 -9.12 7.55
N ILE A 102 3.08 -9.45 6.40
CA ILE A 102 3.90 -10.65 6.21
C ILE A 102 5.36 -10.27 6.46
N LYS A 103 6.06 -11.00 7.34
CA LYS A 103 7.48 -10.73 7.61
C LYS A 103 8.32 -11.01 6.38
N MET A 104 9.06 -10.00 5.92
CA MET A 104 9.97 -10.07 4.77
C MET A 104 11.20 -9.21 5.02
N GLU A 105 12.11 -9.72 5.85
CA GLU A 105 13.21 -8.95 6.47
C GLU A 105 14.04 -8.11 5.49
N SER A 106 14.27 -8.61 4.27
CA SER A 106 15.07 -7.92 3.26
C SER A 106 14.30 -6.91 2.40
N ILE A 107 12.96 -6.88 2.48
CA ILE A 107 12.10 -6.14 1.54
C ILE A 107 11.31 -5.03 2.25
N ALA A 108 10.68 -5.34 3.38
CA ALA A 108 9.82 -4.40 4.08
C ALA A 108 9.93 -4.59 5.60
N GLU A 109 9.73 -3.51 6.35
CA GLU A 109 9.68 -3.62 7.80
C GLU A 109 8.45 -4.44 8.22
N PRO A 110 8.52 -5.27 9.27
CA PRO A 110 7.32 -5.88 9.81
C PRO A 110 6.37 -4.81 10.37
N PHE A 111 5.08 -4.97 10.14
CA PHE A 111 4.07 -4.10 10.75
C PHE A 111 4.10 -4.23 12.27
N ILE A 112 4.43 -3.13 12.94
CA ILE A 112 4.37 -2.99 14.39
C ILE A 112 3.69 -1.65 14.65
N LYS A 113 2.50 -1.66 15.27
CA LYS A 113 1.69 -0.46 15.52
C LYS A 113 2.50 0.69 16.11
N ARG A 114 3.30 0.43 17.14
CA ARG A 114 4.17 1.44 17.78
C ARG A 114 5.21 2.03 16.84
N LYS A 115 5.78 1.21 15.94
CA LYS A 115 6.76 1.64 14.94
C LYS A 115 6.11 2.50 13.87
N ALA A 116 4.93 2.10 13.39
CA ALA A 116 4.12 2.88 12.45
C ALA A 116 3.80 4.27 13.03
N THR A 117 3.25 4.32 14.25
CA THR A 117 2.96 5.59 14.93
C THR A 117 4.20 6.47 15.06
N ARG A 118 5.35 5.89 15.44
CA ARG A 118 6.61 6.64 15.58
C ARG A 118 7.14 7.20 14.26
N HIS A 119 6.90 6.51 13.14
CA HIS A 119 7.24 7.03 11.81
C HIS A 119 6.32 8.19 11.43
N LEU A 120 5.01 8.07 11.68
CA LEU A 120 4.03 9.14 11.44
C LEU A 120 4.38 10.41 12.25
N GLU A 121 4.66 10.27 13.55
CA GLU A 121 5.07 11.37 14.43
C GLU A 121 6.36 12.08 13.96
N LYS A 122 7.22 11.37 13.21
CA LYS A 122 8.45 11.92 12.63
C LYS A 122 8.23 12.57 11.26
N GLY A 123 6.97 12.71 10.83
CA GLY A 123 6.62 13.23 9.51
C GLY A 123 6.96 12.27 8.37
N ARG A 124 7.01 10.96 8.60
CA ARG A 124 7.23 9.99 7.52
C ARG A 124 5.90 9.48 6.99
N VAL A 125 5.82 9.27 5.69
CA VAL A 125 4.70 8.55 5.07
C VAL A 125 4.87 7.06 5.35
N VAL A 126 3.81 6.41 5.85
CA VAL A 126 3.85 4.97 6.14
C VAL A 126 2.95 4.22 5.17
N ILE A 127 3.51 3.30 4.40
CA ILE A 127 2.77 2.45 3.47
C ILE A 127 2.57 1.08 4.12
N PHE A 128 1.32 0.62 4.18
CA PHE A 128 0.95 -0.71 4.66
C PHE A 128 0.66 -1.63 3.48
N ALA A 129 1.40 -2.73 3.42
CA ALA A 129 1.26 -3.78 2.44
C ALA A 129 0.91 -5.13 3.09
N SER A 130 0.51 -6.07 2.24
CA SER A 130 0.01 -7.41 2.57
C SER A 130 -1.29 -7.44 3.37
N GLY A 131 -2.06 -6.36 3.35
CA GLY A 131 -3.37 -6.28 4.00
C GLY A 131 -3.30 -6.59 5.50
N THR A 132 -4.20 -7.44 5.98
CA THR A 132 -4.20 -7.93 7.38
C THR A 132 -3.22 -9.08 7.62
N GLY A 133 -2.56 -9.59 6.57
CA GLY A 133 -1.73 -10.80 6.64
C GLY A 133 -2.52 -12.09 6.91
N THR A 134 -3.85 -12.03 6.85
CA THR A 134 -4.75 -13.17 7.12
C THR A 134 -5.45 -13.59 5.83
N LEU A 135 -5.44 -14.89 5.56
CA LEU A 135 -6.10 -15.52 4.40
C LEU A 135 -7.62 -15.32 4.45
N PHE A 136 -8.29 -15.35 3.29
CA PHE A 136 -9.73 -15.20 3.12
C PHE A 136 -10.35 -13.85 3.47
N TYR A 137 -9.55 -12.86 3.90
CA TYR A 137 -10.07 -11.58 4.34
C TYR A 137 -10.24 -10.57 3.20
N ASN A 138 -11.47 -10.07 2.99
CA ASN A 138 -11.75 -9.04 1.99
C ASN A 138 -11.09 -7.70 2.33
N ARG A 139 -10.53 -7.03 1.31
CA ARG A 139 -9.76 -5.76 1.31
C ARG A 139 -10.38 -4.55 2.07
N LEU A 140 -11.56 -4.70 2.65
CA LEU A 140 -12.31 -3.66 3.36
C LEU A 140 -11.96 -3.53 4.85
N SER A 141 -11.49 -4.55 5.57
CA SER A 141 -11.30 -4.39 7.04
C SER A 141 -10.02 -3.73 7.51
N CYS A 142 -9.00 -3.60 6.66
CA CYS A 142 -7.83 -2.80 7.03
C CYS A 142 -8.20 -1.35 7.36
N SER A 143 -9.36 -0.87 6.88
CA SER A 143 -9.88 0.47 7.15
C SER A 143 -10.74 0.54 8.43
N SER A 144 -11.10 -0.58 9.06
CA SER A 144 -12.16 -0.63 10.07
C SER A 144 -11.70 -1.22 11.40
N LYS A 145 -10.63 -0.68 12.00
CA LYS A 145 -10.39 -0.72 13.45
C LYS A 145 -9.67 0.55 13.90
N SER A 146 -10.40 1.66 13.84
CA SER A 146 -10.09 2.87 14.60
C SER A 146 -11.18 3.02 15.66
N ASN A 147 -10.97 2.36 16.80
CA ASN A 147 -11.50 2.80 18.10
C ASN A 147 -10.32 3.35 18.89
#